data_AF-A0A7Z0J9U3-F1
#
_entry.id   AF-A0A7Z0J9U3-F1
#
_cell.length_a   1.000
_cell.length_b   1.000
_cell.length_c   1.000
_cell.angle_alpha   90.00
_cell.angle_beta   90.00
_cell.angle_gamma   90.00
#
_symmetry.space_group_name_H-M   'P 1'
#
loop_
_entity.id
_entity.type
_entity.pdbx_description
1 polymer ?
#
loop_
_entity_poly.entity_id
_entity_poly.type
_entity_poly.pdbx_seq_one_letter_code
_entity_poly.pdbx_strand_id
1 'polypeptide(L)' 'MDDTNKSLDDLVRAELGEEPSQAAKDYARELYERYRLPFEGGADAETPPEE' A
#
# COMPACT_ATOMS: atom_id res chain seq x y z
N MET A 1 3.80 24.63 7.42
CA MET A 1 2.75 23.58 7.52
C MET A 1 3.36 22.21 7.79
N ASP A 2 4.66 22.15 8.09
CA ASP A 2 5.45 20.93 8.11
C ASP A 2 5.38 20.23 9.46
N ASP A 3 5.21 20.99 10.55
CA ASP A 3 5.07 20.46 11.91
C ASP A 3 3.78 19.67 12.13
N THR A 4 2.67 20.10 11.51
CA THR A 4 1.39 19.38 11.57
C THR A 4 1.47 18.04 10.82
N ASN A 5 2.15 18.00 9.67
CA ASN A 5 2.36 16.77 8.92
C ASN A 5 3.27 15.79 9.66
N LYS A 6 4.31 16.30 10.33
CA LYS A 6 5.18 15.48 11.19
C LYS A 6 4.44 14.87 12.37
N SER A 7 3.51 15.62 12.97
CA SER A 7 2.63 15.12 14.05
C SER A 7 1.69 14.01 13.55
N LEU A 8 1.16 14.12 12.33
CA LEU A 8 0.32 13.09 11.73
C LEU A 8 1.11 11.81 11.41
N ASP A 9 2.32 11.91 10.86
CA ASP A 9 3.20 10.75 10.62
C ASP A 9 3.51 10.00 11.92
N ASP A 10 3.79 10.73 13.00
CA ASP A 10 4.10 10.17 14.32
C ASP A 10 2.88 9.45 14.93
N LEU A 11 1.69 10.06 14.84
CA LEU A 11 0.42 9.44 15.27
C LEU A 11 0.11 8.17 14.47
N VAL A 12 0.30 8.21 13.14
CA VAL A 12 0.06 7.06 12.26
C VAL A 12 1.04 5.93 12.55
N ARG A 13 2.32 6.24 12.79
CA ARG A 13 3.33 5.24 13.17
C ARG A 13 3.09 4.68 14.56
N ALA A 14 2.57 5.47 15.50
CA ALA A 14 2.21 5.00 16.83
C ALA A 14 1.04 4.00 16.81
N GLU A 15 0.07 4.20 15.90
CA GLU A 15 -1.11 3.33 15.76
C GLU A 15 -0.83 2.09 14.89
N LEU A 16 -0.20 2.27 13.73
CA LEU A 16 0.02 1.19 12.75
C LEU A 16 1.34 0.43 12.98
N GLY A 17 2.23 0.97 13.80
CA GLY A 17 3.58 0.46 14.01
C GLY A 17 4.60 0.98 12.99
N GLU A 18 5.83 0.47 13.11
CA GLU A 18 6.89 0.75 12.14
C GLU A 18 6.58 0.20 10.75
N GLU A 19 7.27 0.73 9.73
CA GLU A 19 7.17 0.22 8.37
C GLU A 19 7.48 -1.29 8.34
N PRO A 20 6.65 -2.11 7.67
CA PRO A 20 6.87 -3.55 7.63
C PRO A 20 8.25 -3.87 7.04
N SER A 21 8.94 -4.84 7.64
CA SER A 21 10.26 -5.27 7.16
C SER A 21 10.22 -5.73 5.70
N GLN A 22 11.36 -5.65 5.01
CA GLN A 22 11.46 -6.11 3.62
C GLN A 22 10.96 -7.57 3.47
N ALA A 23 11.32 -8.44 4.42
CA ALA A 23 10.84 -9.82 4.45
C ALA A 23 9.30 -9.94 4.58
N ALA A 24 8.65 -9.05 5.33
CA ALA A 24 7.19 -9.03 5.42
C ALA A 24 6.54 -8.59 4.11
N LYS A 25 7.15 -7.61 3.42
CA LYS A 25 6.72 -7.16 2.08
C LYS A 25 6.86 -8.28 1.04
N ASP A 26 7.97 -9.02 1.08
CA ASP A 26 8.21 -10.15 0.18
C ASP A 26 7.22 -11.29 0.44
N TYR A 27 6.92 -11.60 1.70
CA TYR A 27 5.90 -12.60 2.06
C TYR A 27 4.48 -12.17 1.62
N ALA A 28 4.13 -10.90 1.78
CA ALA A 28 2.85 -10.37 1.30
C ALA A 28 2.73 -10.47 -0.23
N ARG A 29 3.83 -10.23 -0.96
CA ARG A 29 3.89 -10.43 -2.41
C ARG A 29 3.67 -11.89 -2.80
N GLU A 30 4.38 -12.82 -2.16
CA GLU A 30 4.23 -14.26 -2.44
C GLU A 30 2.79 -14.73 -2.20
N LEU A 31 2.16 -14.28 -1.11
CA LEU A 31 0.75 -14.58 -0.82
C LEU A 31 -0.18 -14.03 -1.89
N TYR A 32 0.02 -12.77 -2.29
CA TYR A 32 -0.77 -12.16 -3.35
C TYR A 32 -0.65 -12.98 -4.64
N GLU A 33 0.55 -13.35 -5.06
CA GLU A 33 0.76 -14.16 -6.27
C GLU A 33 0.09 -15.54 -6.16
N ARG A 34 0.21 -16.20 -5.00
CA ARG A 34 -0.36 -17.53 -4.76
C ARG A 34 -1.88 -17.54 -4.79
N TYR A 35 -2.51 -16.51 -4.23
CA TYR A 35 -3.96 -16.43 -4.08
C TYR A 35 -4.58 -15.38 -5.00
N ARG A 36 -3.83 -14.88 -5.98
CA ARG A 36 -4.34 -13.94 -6.98
C ARG A 36 -5.46 -14.65 -7.71
N LEU A 37 -6.69 -14.24 -7.40
CA LEU A 37 -7.84 -14.70 -8.15
C LEU A 37 -7.67 -14.23 -9.61
N PRO A 38 -7.98 -15.07 -10.61
CA PRO A 38 -8.06 -14.61 -11.97
C PRO A 38 -9.03 -13.44 -11.99
N PHE A 39 -8.53 -12.29 -12.40
CA PHE A 39 -9.29 -11.06 -12.40
C PHE A 39 -10.45 -11.21 -13.42
N GLU A 40 -11.69 -11.39 -12.94
CA GLU A 40 -12.89 -11.45 -13.79
C GLU A 40 -13.27 -10.10 -14.42
N GLY A 41 -12.37 -9.11 -14.42
CA GLY A 41 -12.69 -7.71 -14.74
C GLY A 41 -11.66 -6.97 -15.58
N GLY A 42 -10.93 -7.65 -16.46
CA GLY A 42 -10.02 -6.95 -17.38
C GLY A 42 -10.78 -6.02 -18.32
N ALA A 43 -10.98 -4.75 -17.92
CA ALA A 43 -11.25 -3.62 -18.84
C ALA A 43 -11.11 -2.18 -18.28
N ASP A 44 -11.11 -1.88 -16.97
CA ASP A 44 -11.41 -0.48 -16.53
C ASP A 44 -10.52 0.15 -15.44
N ALA A 45 -9.25 -0.26 -15.29
CA ALA A 45 -8.40 0.38 -14.28
C ALA A 45 -6.93 0.55 -14.69
N GLU A 46 -6.65 1.15 -15.85
CA GLU A 46 -5.46 2.01 -16.00
C GLU A 46 -5.50 2.83 -17.31
N THR A 47 -6.00 4.07 -17.26
CA THR A 47 -5.40 5.26 -17.91
C THR A 47 -6.11 6.50 -17.32
N PRO A 48 -5.47 7.32 -16.47
CA PRO A 48 -6.04 8.62 -16.12
C PRO A 48 -5.90 9.57 -17.33
N PRO A 49 -6.93 10.35 -17.71
CA PRO A 49 -6.74 11.44 -18.68
C PRO A 49 -5.93 12.57 -18.01
N GLU A 50 -4.85 12.99 -18.66
CA GLU A 50 -4.19 14.28 -18.41
C GLU A 50 -5.16 15.42 -18.76
N GLU A 51 -5.39 16.34 -17.82
CA GLU A 51 -5.86 17.72 -18.08
C GLU A 51 -4.97 18.72 -17.33
#